data_AF-A0A351R0V8-F1
#
_entry.id   AF-A0A351R0V8-F1
#
_cell.length_a   1.000
_cell.length_b   1.000
_cell.length_c   1.000
_cell.angle_alpha   90.00
_cell.angle_beta   90.00
_cell.angle_gamma   90.00
#
_symmetry.space_group_name_H-M   'P 1'
#
loop_
_entity.id
_entity.type
_entity.pdbx_description
1 polymer ?
#
loop_
_entity_poly.entity_id
_entity_poly.type
_entity_poly.pdbx_seq_one_letter_code
_entity_poly.pdbx_strand_id
1 'polypeptide(L)'
;MYYEQFKERIEEDLHQALADHGIDANLSQHHVEKLNASYDAISVTPEGSHIGVNANLSAMFEAIENGQDYNEVVSRASELM
;
A
#
# COMPACT_ATOMS: atom_id res chain seq x y z
N MET A 1 2.00 -8.11 14.33
CA MET A 1 1.97 -8.71 12.97
C MET A 1 3.39 -8.74 12.45
N TYR A 2 3.82 -9.79 11.75
CA TYR A 2 5.14 -9.80 11.10
C TYR A 2 5.10 -9.06 9.77
N TYR A 3 6.22 -8.48 9.34
CA TYR A 3 6.27 -7.66 8.12
C TYR A 3 5.86 -8.41 6.84
N GLU A 4 6.29 -9.67 6.67
CA GLU A 4 5.88 -10.48 5.50
C GLU A 4 4.36 -10.72 5.50
N GLN A 5 3.75 -10.99 6.66
CA GLN A 5 2.30 -11.14 6.78
C GLN A 5 1.57 -9.82 6.51
N PHE A 6 2.18 -8.69 6.87
CA PHE A 6 1.64 -7.38 6.55
C PHE A 6 1.62 -7.15 5.04
N LYS A 7 2.72 -7.43 4.34
CA LYS A 7 2.83 -7.27 2.89
C LYS A 7 1.79 -8.11 2.15
N GLU A 8 1.58 -9.37 2.54
CA GLU A 8 0.56 -10.21 1.92
C GLU A 8 -0.86 -9.64 2.12
N ARG A 9 -1.18 -9.22 3.35
CA ARG A 9 -2.53 -8.74 3.70
C ARG A 9 -2.86 -7.37 3.11
N ILE A 10 -1.91 -6.44 3.13
CA ILE A 10 -2.17 -5.07 2.71
C ILE A 10 -2.50 -4.96 1.23
N GLU A 11 -1.91 -5.81 0.37
CA GLU A 11 -2.26 -5.82 -1.06
C GLU A 11 -3.71 -6.23 -1.28
N GLU A 12 -4.15 -7.32 -0.64
CA GLU A 12 -5.53 -7.80 -0.74
C GLU A 12 -6.53 -6.77 -0.17
N ASP A 13 -6.24 -6.26 1.02
CA ASP A 13 -7.14 -5.32 1.71
C ASP A 13 -7.20 -3.96 1.00
N LEU A 14 -6.09 -3.46 0.46
CA LEU A 14 -6.06 -2.23 -0.32
C LEU A 14 -6.80 -2.38 -1.65
N HIS A 15 -6.63 -3.53 -2.33
CA HIS A 15 -7.39 -3.82 -3.54
C HIS A 15 -8.90 -3.84 -3.25
N GLN A 16 -9.32 -4.49 -2.17
CA GLN A 16 -10.73 -4.52 -1.76
C GLN A 16 -11.24 -3.13 -1.39
N ALA A 17 -10.48 -2.34 -0.63
CA ALA A 17 -10.87 -0.98 -0.25
C ALA A 17 -11.07 -0.08 -1.48
N LEU A 18 -10.18 -0.16 -2.48
CA LEU A 18 -10.33 0.57 -3.74
C LEU A 18 -11.56 0.11 -4.54
N ALA A 19 -11.80 -1.20 -4.60
CA ALA A 19 -12.97 -1.76 -5.25
C ALA A 19 -14.28 -1.32 -4.57
N ASP A 20 -14.31 -1.23 -3.25
CA ASP A 20 -15.45 -0.71 -2.47
C ASP A 20 -15.72 0.78 -2.78
N HIS A 21 -14.69 1.53 -3.20
CA HIS A 21 -14.80 2.89 -3.73
C HIS A 21 -15.13 2.95 -5.23
N GLY A 22 -15.32 1.81 -5.89
CA GLY A 22 -15.62 1.72 -7.33
C GLY A 22 -14.40 1.93 -8.23
N ILE A 23 -13.19 1.77 -7.68
CA ILE A 23 -11.91 1.90 -8.40
C ILE A 23 -11.37 0.49 -8.64
N ASP A 24 -11.35 0.06 -9.90
CA ASP A 24 -10.59 -1.12 -10.32
C ASP A 24 -9.12 -0.71 -10.55
N ALA A 25 -8.17 -1.43 -9.96
CA ALA A 25 -6.77 -1.04 -9.97
C ALA A 25 -5.84 -2.26 -9.96
N ASN A 26 -4.74 -2.14 -10.71
CA ASN A 26 -3.64 -3.07 -10.65
C ASN A 26 -2.67 -2.67 -9.53
N LEU A 27 -2.42 -3.60 -8.60
CA LEU A 27 -1.50 -3.42 -7.49
C LEU A 27 -0.23 -4.24 -7.73
N SER A 28 0.93 -3.67 -7.42
CA SER A 28 2.21 -4.38 -7.53
C SER A 28 3.20 -3.95 -6.45
N GLN A 29 3.59 -4.90 -5.62
CA GLN A 29 4.66 -4.72 -4.64
C GLN A 29 6.03 -4.84 -5.29
N HIS A 30 6.95 -3.97 -4.89
CA HIS A 30 8.33 -3.98 -5.38
C HIS A 30 9.26 -3.32 -4.37
N HIS A 31 10.53 -3.71 -4.43
CA HIS A 31 11.59 -3.09 -3.65
C HIS A 31 12.10 -1.83 -4.36
N VAL A 32 12.22 -0.73 -3.64
CA VAL A 32 12.73 0.55 -4.13
C VAL A 32 14.11 0.81 -3.54
N GLU A 33 15.10 0.86 -4.43
CA GLU A 33 16.48 1.23 -4.10
C GLU A 33 16.75 2.66 -4.59
N LYS A 34 17.10 3.58 -3.69
CA LYS A 34 17.55 4.94 -3.99
C LYS A 34 18.89 5.19 -3.30
N LEU A 35 19.65 6.16 -3.81
CA LEU A 35 20.99 6.50 -3.27
C LEU A 35 21.01 6.76 -1.76
N ASN A 36 19.89 7.18 -1.17
CA ASN A 36 19.76 7.52 0.24
C ASN A 36 18.66 6.75 0.99
N ALA A 37 17.98 5.79 0.34
CA ALA A 37 16.87 5.06 0.95
C ALA A 37 16.63 3.72 0.25
N SER A 38 16.30 2.69 1.02
CA SER A 38 15.85 1.39 0.54
C SER A 38 14.57 1.02 1.31
N TYR A 39 13.49 0.70 0.60
CA TYR A 39 12.19 0.42 1.19
C TYR A 39 11.33 -0.44 0.24
N ASP A 40 10.38 -1.19 0.79
CA ASP A 40 9.37 -1.83 -0.06
C ASP A 40 8.18 -0.89 -0.26
N ALA A 41 7.59 -0.99 -1.45
CA ALA A 41 6.54 -0.10 -1.87
C ALA A 41 5.46 -0.87 -2.62
N ILE A 42 4.26 -0.31 -2.66
CA ILE A 42 3.15 -0.81 -3.46
C ILE A 42 2.71 0.25 -4.46
N SER A 43 2.79 -0.09 -5.74
CA SER A 43 2.25 0.73 -6.82
C SER A 43 0.79 0.37 -7.05
N VAL A 44 -0.06 1.38 -7.15
CA VAL A 44 -1.48 1.26 -7.46
C VAL A 44 -1.76 2.03 -8.74
N THR A 45 -2.25 1.34 -9.76
CA THR A 45 -2.57 1.94 -11.07
C THR A 45 -4.03 1.64 -11.40
N PRO A 46 -4.93 2.64 -11.35
CA PRO A 46 -6.31 2.46 -11.76
C PRO A 46 -6.41 1.91 -13.19
N GLU A 47 -7.38 1.04 -13.46
CA GLU A 47 -7.61 0.53 -14.80
C GLU A 47 -7.84 1.67 -15.81
N GLY A 48 -7.21 1.55 -16.98
CA GLY A 48 -7.24 2.59 -18.02
C GLY A 48 -6.36 3.82 -17.73
N SER A 49 -5.72 3.91 -16.56
CA SER A 49 -4.72 4.93 -16.25
C SER A 49 -3.32 4.51 -16.70
N HIS A 50 -2.50 5.50 -17.06
CA HIS A 50 -1.05 5.32 -17.26
C HIS A 50 -0.23 5.86 -16.08
N ILE A 51 -0.91 6.41 -15.07
CA ILE A 51 -0.30 7.01 -13.89
C ILE A 51 -0.64 6.12 -12.70
N GLY A 52 0.40 5.59 -12.07
CA GLY A 52 0.30 4.85 -10.81
C GLY A 52 0.80 5.68 -9.63
N VAL A 53 0.17 5.52 -8.48
CA VAL A 53 0.57 6.11 -7.20
C VAL A 53 1.35 5.06 -6.42
N ASN A 54 2.41 5.48 -5.72
CA ASN A 54 3.23 4.57 -4.93
C ASN A 54 3.10 4.88 -3.44
N ALA A 55 2.81 3.85 -2.62
CA ALA A 55 2.81 3.94 -1.17
C ALA A 55 4.00 3.17 -0.57
N ASN A 56 4.59 3.75 0.48
CA ASN A 56 5.75 3.17 1.17
C ASN A 56 5.28 2.16 2.23
N LEU A 57 5.41 0.87 1.94
CA LEU A 57 4.99 -0.23 2.82
C LEU A 57 5.81 -0.25 4.12
N SER A 58 7.10 0.07 4.05
CA SER A 58 7.96 0.12 5.23
C SER A 58 7.50 1.20 6.23
N ALA A 59 7.11 2.38 5.74
CA ALA A 59 6.59 3.46 6.58
C ALA A 59 5.19 3.13 7.15
N MET A 60 4.34 2.47 6.36
CA MET A 60 3.03 2.02 6.82
C MET A 60 3.14 0.95 7.92
N PHE A 61 4.11 0.04 7.80
CA PHE A 61 4.38 -0.93 8.84
C PHE A 61 4.93 -0.27 10.11
N GLU A 62 5.87 0.66 9.98
CA GLU A 62 6.41 1.43 11.11
C GLU A 62 5.30 2.17 11.88
N ALA A 63 4.31 2.75 11.18
CA ALA A 63 3.13 3.35 11.79
C ALA A 63 2.35 2.36 12.67
N ILE A 64 2.16 1.12 12.20
CA ILE A 64 1.48 0.06 12.95
C ILE A 64 2.31 -0.36 14.17
N GLU A 65 3.62 -0.49 14.01
CA GLU A 65 4.54 -0.79 15.12
C GLU A 65 4.52 0.31 16.20
N ASN A 66 4.32 1.56 15.77
CA ASN A 66 4.13 2.72 16.65
C ASN A 66 2.72 2.84 17.24
N GLY A 67 1.84 1.85 17.00
CA GLY A 67 0.53 1.72 17.63
C GLY A 67 -0.65 2.25 16.84
N GLN A 68 -0.47 2.64 15.58
CA GLN A 68 -1.61 2.95 14.70
C GLN A 68 -2.40 1.68 14.35
N ASP A 69 -3.72 1.81 14.23
CA ASP A 69 -4.57 0.69 13.82
C ASP A 69 -4.33 0.34 12.34
N TYR A 70 -4.29 -0.96 12.05
CA TYR A 70 -4.05 -1.46 10.70
C TYR A 70 -5.13 -1.01 9.71
N ASN A 71 -6.42 -1.10 10.09
CA ASN A 71 -7.51 -0.75 9.19
C ASN A 71 -7.53 0.77 8.92
N GLU A 72 -7.15 1.58 9.92
CA GLU A 72 -6.98 3.03 9.73
C GLU A 72 -5.85 3.35 8.74
N VAL A 73 -4.75 2.60 8.78
CA VAL A 73 -3.64 2.74 7.81
C VAL A 73 -4.07 2.35 6.39
N VAL A 74 -4.81 1.25 6.23
CA VAL A 74 -5.35 0.83 4.92
C VAL A 74 -6.34 1.86 4.38
N SER A 75 -7.32 2.30 5.20
CA SER A 75 -8.33 3.29 4.81
C SER A 75 -7.69 4.60 4.34
N ARG A 76 -6.68 5.10 5.06
CA ARG A 76 -5.96 6.31 4.64
C ARG A 76 -5.22 6.13 3.34
N ALA A 77 -4.64 4.95 3.11
CA ALA A 77 -3.94 4.68 1.86
C ALA A 77 -4.91 4.66 0.67
N SER A 78 -6.07 4.01 0.80
CA SER A 78 -7.07 3.98 -0.27
C SER A 78 -7.68 5.36 -0.56
N GLU A 79 -7.84 6.23 0.44
CA GLU A 79 -8.36 7.59 0.27
C GLU A 79 -7.40 8.54 -0.46
N LEU A 80 -6.10 8.27 -0.44
CA LEU A 80 -5.07 9.11 -1.04
C LEU A 80 -4.68 8.69 -2.46
N MET A 81 -5.24 7.58 -2.96
CA MET A 81 -4.90 6.96 -4.24
C MET A 81 -5.87 7.30 -5.37
#